data_AF-A0A965CYH1-F1
#
_entry.id   AF-A0A965CYH1-F1
#
_cell.length_a   1.000
_cell.length_b   1.000
_cell.length_c   1.000
_cell.angle_alpha   90.00
_cell.angle_beta   90.00
_cell.angle_gamma   90.00
#
_symmetry.space_group_name_H-M   'P 1'
#
loop_
_entity.id
_entity.type
_entity.pdbx_description
1 polymer ?
#
loop_
_entity_poly.entity_id
_entity_poly.type
_entity_poly.pdbx_seq_one_letter_code
_entity_poly.pdbx_strand_id
1 'polypeptide(L)'
;MIVNALASTAESRRILVINPNTNPLVTARVRAMADRCEDSDATFEVINPGFGPFSIESESDKRQAEVEVLKLMGDRASLGYDAYVLACFDDLALEPARQMVAAPVIGCCQAGIE
;
A
#
# COMPACT_ATOMS: atom_id res chain seq x y z
N MET A 1 5.44 -0.50 46.90
CA MET A 1 6.00 -1.29 45.78
C MET A 1 4.94 -2.28 45.34
N ILE A 2 4.20 -1.99 44.28
CA ILE A 2 4.03 -2.84 43.09
C ILE A 2 3.84 -1.81 41.97
N VAL A 3 4.75 -1.88 41.01
CA VAL A 3 4.88 -0.97 39.88
C VAL A 3 3.80 -1.25 38.83
N ASN A 4 3.36 -0.15 38.24
CA ASN A 4 2.63 0.02 36.99
C ASN A 4 2.88 -1.09 35.96
N ALA A 5 1.81 -1.60 35.37
CA ALA A 5 1.82 -2.07 33.99
C ALA A 5 0.62 -1.42 33.30
N LEU A 6 0.76 -0.12 33.00
CA LEU A 6 0.05 0.43 31.85
C LEU A 6 0.56 -0.40 30.67
N ALA A 7 -0.26 -1.34 30.20
CA ALA A 7 -0.04 -1.92 28.88
C ALA A 7 0.06 -0.72 27.93
N SER A 8 1.24 -0.53 27.36
CA SER A 8 1.42 0.38 26.24
C SER A 8 0.48 -0.12 25.16
N THR A 9 -0.67 0.53 24.98
CA THR A 9 -1.47 0.35 23.77
C THR A 9 -0.66 1.00 22.66
N ALA A 10 0.27 0.24 22.08
CA ALA A 10 0.89 0.66 20.83
C ALA A 10 -0.28 0.84 19.85
N GLU A 11 -0.50 2.08 19.40
CA GLU A 11 -1.49 2.32 18.36
C GLU A 11 -1.11 1.46 17.15
N SER A 12 -2.06 0.65 16.68
CA SER A 12 -1.82 -0.23 15.54
C SER A 12 -1.47 0.61 14.32
N ARG A 13 -0.31 0.34 13.71
CA ARG A 13 0.18 1.07 12.54
C ARG A 13 -0.75 0.82 11.35
N ARG A 14 -1.32 1.88 10.77
CA ARG A 14 -2.23 1.79 9.63
C ARG A 14 -1.44 1.88 8.33
N ILE A 15 -1.48 0.81 7.55
CA ILE A 15 -0.73 0.68 6.29
C ILE A 15 -1.70 0.62 5.12
N LEU A 16 -1.52 1.50 4.14
CA LEU A 16 -2.25 1.43 2.88
C LEU A 16 -1.47 0.58 1.86
N VAL A 17 -2.10 -0.44 1.30
CA VAL A 17 -1.53 -1.32 0.28
C VAL A 17 -2.34 -1.15 -1.00
N ILE A 18 -1.67 -0.78 -2.10
CA ILE A 18 -2.33 -0.44 -3.36
C ILE A 18 -1.93 -1.46 -4.44
N ASN A 19 -2.90 -2.23 -4.93
CA ASN A 19 -2.76 -2.95 -6.21
C ASN A 19 -2.91 -1.94 -7.37
N PRO A 20 -1.97 -1.85 -8.32
CA PRO A 20 -2.00 -0.81 -9.35
C PRO A 20 -3.04 -1.05 -10.46
N ASN A 21 -3.57 -2.27 -10.61
CA ASN A 21 -4.54 -2.59 -11.64
C ASN A 21 -5.96 -2.68 -11.07
N THR A 22 -6.96 -2.71 -11.95
CA THR A 22 -8.38 -2.76 -11.55
C THR A 22 -8.90 -4.16 -11.25
N ASN A 23 -8.06 -5.20 -11.31
CA ASN A 23 -8.50 -6.59 -11.15
C ASN A 23 -8.77 -6.94 -9.67
N PRO A 24 -10.04 -7.16 -9.28
CA PRO A 24 -10.40 -7.43 -7.89
C PRO A 24 -9.83 -8.75 -7.37
N LEU A 25 -9.55 -9.73 -8.26
CA LEU A 25 -8.92 -10.98 -7.87
C LEU A 25 -7.45 -10.79 -7.48
N VAL A 26 -6.76 -9.81 -8.08
CA VAL A 26 -5.39 -9.47 -7.67
C VAL A 26 -5.44 -8.77 -6.31
N THR A 27 -6.33 -7.80 -6.12
CA THR A 27 -6.52 -7.12 -4.83
C THR A 27 -6.87 -8.11 -3.71
N ALA A 28 -7.74 -9.08 -3.99
CA ALA A 28 -8.10 -10.13 -3.02
C ALA A 28 -6.90 -11.03 -2.66
N ARG A 29 -6.01 -11.33 -3.60
CA ARG A 29 -4.77 -12.08 -3.30
C ARG A 29 -3.80 -11.26 -2.45
N VAL A 30 -3.63 -9.98 -2.76
CA VAL A 30 -2.82 -9.06 -1.95
C VAL A 30 -3.39 -8.97 -0.53
N ARG A 31 -4.72 -8.86 -0.40
CA ARG A 31 -5.43 -8.92 0.89
C ARG A 31 -5.11 -10.18 1.67
N ALA A 32 -5.26 -11.35 1.05
CA ALA A 32 -4.96 -12.61 1.69
C ALA A 32 -3.49 -12.74 2.12
N MET A 33 -2.55 -12.05 1.48
CA MET A 33 -1.16 -12.00 1.94
C MET A 33 -0.98 -11.05 3.13
N ALA A 34 -1.61 -9.86 3.09
CA ALA A 34 -1.57 -8.91 4.20
C ALA A 34 -2.19 -9.49 5.49
N ASP A 35 -3.27 -10.26 5.36
CA ASP A 35 -3.92 -10.93 6.49
C ASP A 35 -3.02 -12.01 7.14
N ARG A 36 -1.97 -12.49 6.44
CA ARG A 36 -1.00 -13.43 7.04
C ARG A 36 0.04 -12.72 7.92
N CYS A 37 0.03 -11.39 7.97
CA CYS A 37 0.88 -10.57 8.83
C CYS A 37 0.18 -10.18 10.15
N GLU A 38 -0.87 -10.89 10.55
CA GLU A 38 -1.70 -10.64 11.75
C GLU A 38 -0.91 -10.58 13.07
N ASP A 39 0.27 -11.20 13.17
CA ASP A 39 1.14 -11.12 14.35
C ASP A 39 1.89 -9.77 14.48
N SER A 40 1.70 -8.86 13.53
CA SER A 40 2.27 -7.50 13.58
C SER A 40 1.35 -6.52 14.31
N ASP A 41 1.92 -5.49 14.94
CA ASP A 41 1.18 -4.34 15.47
C ASP A 41 0.68 -3.41 14.33
N ALA A 42 0.22 -3.97 13.20
CA ALA A 42 -0.21 -3.23 12.02
C ALA A 42 -1.58 -3.68 11.51
N THR A 43 -2.32 -2.73 10.94
CA THR A 43 -3.58 -2.96 10.24
C THR A 43 -3.42 -2.54 8.78
N PHE A 44 -3.94 -3.37 7.88
CA PHE A 44 -3.77 -3.16 6.44
C PHE A 44 -5.10 -2.74 5.78
N GLU A 45 -5.08 -1.65 5.03
CA GLU A 45 -6.11 -1.33 4.06
C GLU A 45 -5.58 -1.64 2.66
N VAL A 46 -6.20 -2.58 1.95
CA VAL A 46 -5.79 -3.08 0.65
C VAL A 46 -6.85 -2.67 -0.35
N ILE A 47 -6.46 -1.85 -1.31
CA ILE A 47 -7.36 -1.24 -2.30
C ILE A 47 -6.75 -1.27 -3.69
N ASN A 48 -7.56 -0.91 -4.68
CA ASN A 48 -7.13 -0.69 -6.05
C ASN A 48 -7.90 0.48 -6.69
N PRO A 49 -7.38 1.07 -7.79
CA PRO A 49 -8.11 2.07 -8.56
C PRO A 49 -9.43 1.54 -9.13
N GLY A 50 -10.44 2.41 -9.24
CA GLY A 50 -11.71 2.09 -9.90
C GLY A 50 -11.68 2.22 -11.42
N PHE A 51 -10.62 2.83 -11.97
CA PHE A 51 -10.38 3.03 -13.40
C PHE A 51 -8.91 2.72 -13.71
N GLY A 52 -8.63 2.34 -14.96
CA GLY A 52 -7.30 1.93 -15.40
C GLY A 52 -7.27 0.52 -15.98
N PRO A 53 -6.08 0.00 -16.28
CA PRO A 53 -5.93 -1.31 -16.90
C PRO A 53 -6.33 -2.44 -15.95
N PHE A 54 -6.97 -3.48 -16.49
CA PHE A 54 -7.27 -4.71 -15.75
C PHE A 54 -6.01 -5.53 -15.48
N SER A 55 -5.06 -5.52 -16.42
CA SER A 55 -3.74 -6.14 -16.35
C SER A 55 -2.73 -5.17 -16.97
N ILE A 56 -1.51 -5.10 -16.43
CA ILE A 56 -0.48 -4.17 -16.90
C ILE A 56 0.48 -4.94 -17.80
N GLU A 57 0.31 -4.81 -19.12
CA GLU A 57 1.01 -5.63 -20.12
C GLU A 57 1.77 -4.80 -21.15
N SER A 58 1.58 -3.47 -21.12
CA SER A 58 2.22 -2.52 -22.02
C SER A 58 2.67 -1.25 -21.31
N GLU A 59 3.55 -0.48 -21.96
CA GLU A 59 3.96 0.85 -21.48
C GLU A 59 2.80 1.88 -21.46
N SER A 60 1.73 1.62 -22.21
CA SER A 60 0.50 2.42 -22.12
C SER A 60 -0.24 2.11 -20.82
N ASP A 61 -0.37 0.82 -20.48
CA ASP A 61 -1.02 0.39 -19.25
C ASP A 61 -0.25 0.90 -18.04
N LYS A 62 1.08 0.83 -18.05
CA LYS A 62 1.93 1.36 -16.97
C LYS A 62 1.65 2.84 -16.71
N ARG A 63 1.69 3.67 -17.76
CA ARG A 63 1.42 5.11 -17.63
C ARG A 63 0.02 5.40 -17.10
N GLN A 64 -0.98 4.64 -17.54
CA GLN A 64 -2.34 4.80 -17.04
C GLN A 64 -2.47 4.35 -15.58
N ALA A 65 -1.91 3.20 -15.21
CA ALA A 65 -1.92 2.69 -13.85
C ALA A 65 -1.19 3.65 -12.89
N GLU A 66 -0.05 4.22 -13.29
CA GLU A 66 0.70 5.19 -12.48
C GLU A 66 -0.17 6.41 -12.13
N VAL A 67 -0.82 7.00 -13.13
CA VAL A 67 -1.72 8.14 -12.92
C VAL A 67 -2.86 7.80 -11.96
N GLU A 68 -3.49 6.64 -12.12
CA GLU A 68 -4.64 6.26 -11.31
C GLU A 68 -4.25 5.84 -9.88
N VAL A 69 -3.07 5.24 -9.69
CA VAL A 69 -2.50 4.97 -8.35
C VAL A 69 -2.21 6.26 -7.61
N LEU A 70 -1.54 7.23 -8.25
CA LEU A 70 -1.19 8.49 -7.60
C LEU A 70 -2.45 9.30 -7.25
N LYS A 71 -3.47 9.32 -8.12
CA LYS A 71 -4.78 9.93 -7.80
C LYS A 71 -5.41 9.28 -6.57
N LEU A 72 -5.52 7.95 -6.55
CA LEU A 72 -6.11 7.21 -5.44
C LEU A 72 -5.36 7.46 -4.12
N MET A 73 -4.03 7.51 -4.18
CA MET A 73 -3.20 7.83 -3.03
C MET A 73 -3.43 9.27 -2.55
N GLY A 74 -3.54 10.24 -3.46
CA GLY A 74 -3.88 11.62 -3.16
C GLY A 74 -5.24 11.77 -2.46
N ASP A 75 -6.27 11.08 -2.96
CA ASP A 75 -7.61 11.07 -2.37
C ASP A 75 -7.64 10.50 -0.94
N ARG A 76 -6.66 9.65 -0.62
CA ARG A 76 -6.52 8.95 0.67
C ARG A 76 -5.52 9.60 1.62
N ALA A 77 -4.68 10.52 1.14
CA ALA A 77 -3.55 11.07 1.90
C ALA A 77 -3.97 11.75 3.22
N SER A 78 -5.15 12.35 3.27
CA SER A 78 -5.69 13.02 4.46
C SER A 78 -6.15 12.07 5.58
N LEU A 79 -6.23 10.76 5.30
CA LEU A 79 -6.66 9.74 6.26
C LEU A 79 -5.55 9.29 7.21
N GLY A 80 -4.33 9.83 7.07
CA GLY A 80 -3.22 9.65 8.01
C GLY A 80 -2.75 8.20 8.15
N TYR A 81 -2.25 7.60 7.06
CA TYR A 81 -1.58 6.29 7.12
C TYR A 81 -0.12 6.43 7.57
N ASP A 82 0.36 5.45 8.32
CA ASP A 82 1.74 5.39 8.83
C ASP A 82 2.74 4.93 7.77
N ALA A 83 2.28 4.20 6.75
CA ALA A 83 3.07 3.78 5.60
C ALA A 83 2.19 3.41 4.40
N TYR A 84 2.83 3.36 3.22
CA TYR A 84 2.22 2.99 1.96
C TYR A 84 3.02 1.85 1.30
N VAL A 85 2.32 0.88 0.71
CA VAL A 85 2.91 -0.23 -0.03
C VAL A 85 2.31 -0.26 -1.43
N LEU A 86 3.16 -0.27 -2.45
CA LEU A 86 2.77 -0.42 -3.85
C LEU A 86 2.93 -1.89 -4.25
N ALA A 87 1.80 -2.60 -4.38
CA ALA A 87 1.75 -4.03 -4.63
C ALA A 87 1.97 -4.37 -6.12
N CYS A 88 3.08 -3.87 -6.67
CA CYS A 88 3.55 -4.12 -8.03
C CYS A 88 5.04 -4.51 -7.99
N PHE A 89 5.42 -5.56 -8.72
CA PHE A 89 6.83 -5.98 -8.78
C PHE A 89 7.69 -5.14 -9.76
N ASP A 90 7.12 -4.09 -10.36
CA ASP A 90 7.86 -3.14 -11.20
C ASP A 90 8.04 -1.77 -10.50
N ASP A 91 7.71 -1.68 -9.21
CA ASP A 91 7.76 -0.45 -8.39
C ASP A 91 7.12 0.79 -9.05
N LEU A 92 6.07 0.53 -9.82
CA LEU A 92 5.27 1.53 -10.50
C LEU A 92 4.77 2.59 -9.50
N ALA A 93 4.91 3.86 -9.88
CA ALA A 93 4.55 5.03 -9.08
C ALA A 93 5.37 5.28 -7.79
N LEU A 94 6.42 4.50 -7.50
CA LEU A 94 7.15 4.60 -6.22
C LEU A 94 7.77 5.98 -5.97
N GLU A 95 8.58 6.48 -6.89
CA GLU A 95 9.28 7.76 -6.70
C GLU A 95 8.32 8.96 -6.64
N PRO A 96 7.33 9.09 -7.53
CA PRO A 96 6.32 10.13 -7.38
C PRO A 96 5.51 10.02 -6.08
N ALA A 97 5.15 8.80 -5.66
CA ALA A 97 4.42 8.57 -4.41
C ALA A 97 5.22 9.05 -3.18
N ARG A 98 6.54 8.81 -3.15
CA ARG A 98 7.44 9.31 -2.09
C ARG A 98 7.49 10.83 -2.01
N GLN A 99 7.26 11.53 -3.12
CA GLN A 99 7.21 12.99 -3.14
C GLN A 99 5.84 13.52 -2.68
N MET A 100 4.79 12.70 -2.70
CA MET A 100 3.42 13.10 -2.35
C MET A 100 3.11 13.04 -0.86
N VAL A 101 3.78 12.17 -0.09
CA VAL A 101 3.49 11.94 1.32
C VAL A 101 4.75 11.97 2.17
N ALA A 102 4.61 12.36 3.44
CA ALA A 102 5.73 12.33 4.39
C ALA A 102 6.00 10.92 4.96
N ALA A 103 5.00 10.03 4.92
CA ALA A 103 5.13 8.67 5.41
C ALA A 103 5.95 7.79 4.45
N PRO A 104 6.60 6.72 4.94
CA PRO A 104 7.34 5.79 4.09
C PRO A 104 6.47 5.17 2.99
N VAL A 105 7.05 5.06 1.78
CA VAL A 105 6.46 4.35 0.63
C VAL A 105 7.41 3.24 0.20
N ILE A 106 6.91 2.01 0.18
CA ILE A 106 7.65 0.78 -0.11
C ILE A 106 7.12 0.15 -1.39
N GLY A 107 8.01 -0.16 -2.32
CA GLY A 107 7.71 -0.96 -3.51
C GLY A 107 7.94 -2.46 -3.27
N CYS A 108 7.12 -3.33 -3.86
CA CYS A 108 7.27 -4.77 -3.68
C CYS A 108 8.52 -5.35 -4.34
N CYS A 109 9.03 -4.76 -5.43
CA CYS A 109 10.27 -5.22 -6.05
C CYS A 109 11.46 -4.91 -5.16
N GLN A 110 11.58 -3.65 -4.74
CA GLN A 110 12.58 -3.21 -3.76
C GLN A 110 12.60 -4.13 -2.53
N ALA A 111 11.44 -4.33 -1.88
CA ALA A 111 11.36 -5.14 -0.67
C ALA A 111 11.64 -6.65 -0.89
N GLY A 112 11.55 -7.15 -2.12
CA GLY A 112 11.80 -8.55 -2.44
C GLY A 112 13.26 -8.85 -2.78
N ILE A 113 14.08 -7.83 -3.01
CA ILE A 113 15.48 -7.95 -3.47
C ILE A 113 16.47 -7.41 -2.43
N GLU A 114 16.05 -6.48 -1.58
CA GLU A 114 16.81 -5.96 -0.42
C GLU A 114 16.72 -6.88 0.81
#